data_AF-A0A953JG78-F1
#
_entry.id   AF-A0A953JG78-F1
#
_cell.length_a   1.000
_cell.length_b   1.000
_cell.length_c   1.000
_cell.angle_alpha   90.00
_cell.angle_beta   90.00
_cell.angle_gamma   90.00
#
_symmetry.space_group_name_H-M   'P 1'
#
loop_
_entity.id
_entity.type
_entity.pdbx_description
1 polymer ?
#
loop_
_entity_poly.entity_id
_entity_poly.type
_entity_poly.pdbx_seq_one_letter_code
_entity_poly.pdbx_strand_id
1 'polypeptide(L)' 'VAIYSSAYVTLNARSLMNFLSLRTRREGSRFPSFPQREIEMVAERMEEEWARLMPLTHEAFEAHGRVAP' A
#
# COMPACT_ATOMS: atom_id res chain seq x y z
N VAL A 1 -22.56 4.27 6.36
CA VAL A 1 -21.74 3.95 5.16
C VAL A 1 -21.35 2.47 5.05
N ALA A 2 -21.95 1.55 5.83
CA ALA A 2 -21.56 0.13 5.88
C ALA A 2 -22.15 -0.76 4.76
N ILE A 3 -22.78 -0.17 3.75
CA ILE A 3 -23.30 -0.92 2.60
C ILE A 3 -22.11 -1.29 1.72
N TYR A 4 -22.03 -2.56 1.32
CA TYR A 4 -20.99 -3.01 0.40
C TYR A 4 -21.12 -2.35 -0.97
N SER A 5 -19.97 -2.03 -1.57
CA SER A 5 -19.84 -1.54 -2.93
C SER A 5 -18.72 -2.28 -3.65
N SER A 6 -18.79 -2.32 -4.98
CA SER A 6 -17.80 -2.97 -5.83
C SER A 6 -17.32 -2.00 -6.90
N ALA A 7 -16.01 -1.99 -7.17
CA ALA A 7 -15.40 -1.16 -8.20
C ALA A 7 -14.16 -1.85 -8.80
N TYR A 8 -13.84 -1.49 -10.04
CA TYR A 8 -12.51 -1.75 -10.61
C TYR A 8 -11.58 -0.59 -10.29
N VAL A 9 -10.38 -0.90 -9.83
CA VAL A 9 -9.34 0.08 -9.49
C VAL A 9 -8.05 -0.35 -10.17
N THR A 10 -7.49 0.54 -10.98
CA THR A 10 -6.24 0.31 -11.70
C THR A 10 -5.23 1.38 -11.32
N LEU A 11 -4.02 0.96 -10.97
CA LEU A 11 -2.91 1.83 -10.59
C LEU A 11 -1.64 1.32 -11.25
N ASN A 12 -0.71 2.23 -11.58
CA ASN A 12 0.67 1.84 -11.84
C ASN A 12 1.42 1.65 -10.50
N ALA A 13 2.62 1.05 -10.55
CA ALA A 13 3.41 0.77 -9.35
C ALA A 13 3.75 2.03 -8.53
N ARG A 14 4.00 3.18 -9.18
CA ARG A 14 4.30 4.45 -8.50
C ARG A 14 3.11 4.95 -7.70
N SER A 15 1.92 4.95 -8.31
CA SER A 15 0.68 5.32 -7.65
C SER A 15 0.33 4.35 -6.52
N LEU A 16 0.61 3.06 -6.68
CA LEU A 16 0.43 2.06 -5.63
C LEU A 16 1.34 2.32 -4.43
N MET A 17 2.65 2.58 -4.64
CA MET A 17 3.57 2.91 -3.55
C MET A 17 3.11 4.15 -2.76
N ASN A 18 2.60 5.18 -3.44
CA ASN A 18 2.05 6.37 -2.77
C ASN A 18 0.74 6.07 -2.02
N PHE A 19 -0.08 5.15 -2.53
CA PHE A 19 -1.26 4.69 -1.82
C PHE A 19 -0.86 3.92 -0.55
N LEU A 20 0.09 2.98 -0.64
CA LEU A 20 0.55 2.16 0.47
C LEU A 20 1.20 3.00 1.58
N SER A 21 1.97 4.04 1.24
CA SER A 21 2.60 4.92 2.23
C SER A 21 1.59 5.64 3.14
N LEU A 22 0.38 5.90 2.63
CA LEU A 22 -0.70 6.57 3.38
C LEU A 22 -1.71 5.59 3.97
N ARG A 23 -1.87 4.39 3.39
CA ARG A 23 -2.93 3.43 3.74
C ARG A 23 -2.44 2.20 4.50
N THR A 24 -1.19 2.20 4.96
CA THR A 24 -0.65 1.15 5.84
C THR A 24 -0.02 1.75 7.08
N ARG A 25 -0.21 1.09 8.22
CA ARG A 25 0.57 1.35 9.43
C ARG A 25 1.71 0.33 9.49
N ARG A 26 2.92 0.77 9.19
CA ARG A 26 4.13 -0.04 9.26
C ARG A 26 5.16 0.61 10.17
N GLU A 27 5.72 -0.21 11.05
CA GLU A 27 6.87 0.17 11.86
C GLU A 27 8.08 0.37 10.94
N GLY A 28 8.88 1.41 11.19
CA GLY A 28 10.02 1.75 10.33
C GLY A 28 9.68 2.59 9.08
N SER A 29 8.41 2.91 8.81
CA SER A 29 8.06 3.90 7.78
C SER A 29 8.64 5.27 8.13
N ARG A 30 9.22 5.96 7.15
CA ARG A 30 9.76 7.32 7.33
C ARG A 30 8.68 8.31 7.77
N PHE A 31 7.46 8.10 7.29
CA PHE A 31 6.28 8.87 7.66
C PHE A 31 5.20 7.90 8.17
N PRO A 32 5.01 7.81 9.50
CA PRO A 32 3.97 6.97 10.06
C PRO A 32 2.57 7.42 9.64
N SER A 33 1.75 6.49 9.16
CA SER A 33 0.34 6.71 8.86
C SER A 33 -0.56 5.93 9.81
N PHE A 34 -1.77 6.46 10.06
CA PHE A 34 -2.79 5.89 10.95
C PHE A 34 -4.13 5.73 10.20
N PRO A 35 -4.20 4.85 9.18
CA PRO A 35 -5.42 4.61 8.42
C PRO A 35 -6.50 3.89 9.25
N GLN A 36 -7.76 4.01 8.82
CA GLN A 36 -8.82 3.11 9.28
C GLN A 36 -8.48 1.65 8.92
N ARG A 37 -8.88 0.69 9.77
CA ARG A 37 -8.51 -0.71 9.57
C ARG A 37 -9.06 -1.28 8.25
N GLU A 38 -10.24 -0.84 7.85
CA GLU A 38 -10.91 -1.31 6.64
C GLU A 38 -10.12 -1.00 5.37
N ILE A 39 -9.53 0.20 5.27
CA ILE A 39 -8.70 0.55 4.10
C ILE A 39 -7.31 -0.07 4.18
N GLU A 40 -6.79 -0.29 5.39
CA GLU A 40 -5.52 -1.01 5.59
C GLU A 40 -5.63 -2.46 5.12
N MET A 41 -6.75 -3.14 5.38
CA MET A 41 -7.00 -4.50 4.89
C MET A 41 -7.00 -4.58 3.36
N VAL A 42 -7.45 -3.53 2.66
CA VAL A 42 -7.37 -3.46 1.20
C VAL A 42 -5.91 -3.26 0.77
N ALA A 43 -5.20 -2.34 1.42
CA ALA A 43 -3.80 -2.05 1.12
C ALA A 43 -2.89 -3.28 1.30
N GLU A 44 -3.06 -4.04 2.39
CA GLU A 44 -2.34 -5.28 2.67
C GLU A 44 -2.46 -6.28 1.51
N ARG A 45 -3.69 -6.52 1.02
CA ARG A 45 -3.93 -7.43 -0.11
C ARG A 45 -3.33 -6.91 -1.42
N MET A 46 -3.41 -5.61 -1.67
CA MET A 46 -2.80 -5.02 -2.87
C MET A 46 -1.27 -5.12 -2.82
N GLU A 47 -0.67 -4.94 -1.64
CA GLU A 47 0.78 -5.07 -1.41
C GLU A 47 1.26 -6.51 -1.57
N GLU A 48 0.54 -7.50 -1.04
CA GLU A 48 0.87 -8.94 -1.20
C GLU A 48 0.90 -9.41 -2.67
N GLU A 49 -0.05 -8.94 -3.49
CA GLU A 49 -0.05 -9.21 -4.93
C GLU A 49 1.11 -8.48 -5.63
N TRP A 50 1.33 -7.21 -5.27
CA TRP A 50 2.39 -6.42 -5.87
C TRP A 50 3.79 -6.95 -5.54
N ALA A 51 4.03 -7.42 -4.31
CA ALA A 51 5.28 -8.04 -3.90
C ALA A 51 5.60 -9.31 -4.72
N ARG A 52 4.58 -10.07 -5.13
CA ARG A 52 4.76 -11.22 -6.04
C ARG A 52 5.09 -10.81 -7.47
N LEU A 53 4.47 -9.74 -7.97
CA LEU A 53 4.67 -9.26 -9.34
C LEU A 53 5.98 -8.48 -9.52
N MET A 54 6.40 -7.73 -8.50
CA MET A 54 7.56 -6.83 -8.54
C MET A 54 8.39 -6.91 -7.25
N PRO A 55 8.98 -8.06 -6.92
CA PRO A 55 9.64 -8.30 -5.63
C PRO A 55 10.80 -7.32 -5.37
N LEU A 56 11.63 -7.03 -6.38
CA LEU A 56 12.76 -6.10 -6.23
C LEU A 56 12.31 -4.66 -5.95
N THR A 57 11.20 -4.24 -6.56
CA THR A 57 10.66 -2.88 -6.33
C THR A 57 10.00 -2.78 -4.96
N HIS A 58 9.32 -3.84 -4.51
CA HIS A 58 8.75 -3.91 -3.17
C HIS A 58 9.85 -3.89 -2.11
N GLU A 59 10.91 -4.69 -2.25
CA GLU A 59 12.06 -4.67 -1.34
C GLU A 59 12.73 -3.30 -1.27
N ALA A 60 12.95 -2.65 -2.42
CA ALA A 60 13.49 -1.29 -2.46
C ALA A 60 12.56 -0.27 -1.76
N PHE A 61 11.25 -0.39 -1.95
CA PHE A 61 10.27 0.46 -1.28
C PHE A 61 10.30 0.31 0.25
N GLU A 62 10.38 -0.93 0.75
CA GLU A 62 10.54 -1.20 2.19
C GLU A 62 11.87 -0.61 2.72
N ALA A 63 12.98 -0.90 2.03
CA ALA A 63 14.32 -0.47 2.44
C ALA A 63 14.49 1.06 2.48
N HIS A 64 13.75 1.78 1.64
CA HIS A 64 13.78 3.25 1.57
C HIS A 64 12.68 3.93 2.40
N GLY A 65 12.15 3.23 3.41
CA GLY A 65 11.24 3.80 4.40
C GLY A 65 9.83 4.04 3.88
N ARG A 66 9.40 3.25 2.88
CA ARG A 66 8.04 3.24 2.32
C ARG A 66 7.61 4.59 1.74
N VAL A 67 8.55 5.31 1.13
CA VAL A 67 8.30 6.57 0.42
C VAL A 67 8.23 6.31 -1.08
N ALA A 68 7.16 6.77 -1.72
CA ALA A 68 7.04 6.67 -3.16
C ALA A 68 8.11 7.54 -3.86
N PRO A 69 8.75 7.04 -4.93
CA PRO A 69 9.69 7.83 -5.74
C PRO A 69 8.97 8.90 -6.58
#